data_AF-A0A376RKW1-F1
#
_entry.id   AF-A0A376RKW1-F1
#
_cell.length_a   1.000
_cell.length_b   1.000
_cell.length_c   1.000
_cell.angle_alpha   90.00
_cell.angle_beta   90.00
_cell.angle_gamma   90.00
#
_symmetry.space_group_name_H-M   'P 1'
#
loop_
_entity.id
_entity.type
_entity.pdbx_description
1 polymer ?
#
loop_
_entity_poly.entity_id
_entity_poly.type
_entity_poly.pdbx_seq_one_letter_code
_entity_poly.pdbx_strand_id
1 'polypeptide(L)'
;MPFLAIFTIAAWFGMNDLATSKASIKEQLPVLKRGHLWIMSLLYLATFGSFIGFSAGFAMLSKTQFPDVQILQYAFFGPFIGALARSAGGALSDRLGGTRVTLVNFILMAISAACCS
;
A
#
# COMPACT_ATOMS: atom_id res chain seq x y z
N MET A 1 6.74 0.96 -21.90
CA MET A 1 7.82 1.92 -22.22
C MET A 1 7.34 3.22 -22.87
N PRO A 2 6.50 3.26 -23.93
CA PRO A 2 6.08 4.54 -24.54
C PRO A 2 5.29 5.45 -23.58
N PHE A 3 4.40 4.88 -22.76
CA PHE A 3 3.64 5.63 -21.77
C PHE A 3 4.52 6.33 -20.73
N LEU A 4 5.60 5.69 -20.30
CA LEU A 4 6.51 6.28 -19.30
C LEU A 4 7.17 7.54 -19.86
N ALA A 5 7.67 7.49 -21.10
CA ALA A 5 8.26 8.64 -21.76
C ALA A 5 7.25 9.79 -21.94
N ILE A 6 6.02 9.48 -22.36
CA ILE A 6 4.95 10.47 -22.51
C ILE A 6 4.65 11.16 -21.16
N PHE A 7 4.47 10.39 -20.09
CA PHE A 7 4.18 10.96 -18.76
C PHE A 7 5.36 11.74 -18.19
N THR A 8 6.61 11.35 -18.45
CA THR A 8 7.79 12.11 -18.05
C THR A 8 7.84 13.47 -18.75
N ILE A 9 7.65 13.51 -20.07
CA ILE A 9 7.62 14.78 -20.83
C ILE A 9 6.45 15.65 -20.36
N ALA A 10 5.26 15.06 -20.19
CA ALA A 10 4.10 15.78 -19.68
C ALA A 10 4.33 16.35 -18.28
N ALA A 11 4.97 15.62 -17.37
CA ALA A 11 5.33 16.12 -16.05
C ALA A 11 6.32 17.28 -16.10
N TRP A 12 7.34 17.17 -16.96
CA TRP A 12 8.37 18.20 -17.13
C TRP A 12 7.79 19.54 -17.59
N PHE A 13 6.82 19.52 -18.52
CA PHE A 13 6.23 20.73 -19.08
C PHE A 13 4.91 21.16 -18.41
N GLY A 14 4.22 20.26 -17.71
CA GLY A 14 2.87 20.49 -17.19
C GLY A 14 2.76 20.63 -15.67
N MET A 15 3.79 20.25 -14.89
CA MET A 15 3.78 20.43 -13.44
C MET A 15 4.42 21.76 -13.03
N ASN A 16 3.92 22.35 -11.95
CA ASN A 16 4.40 23.63 -11.42
C ASN A 16 5.05 23.45 -10.04
N ASP A 17 6.14 24.17 -9.81
CA ASP A 17 6.73 24.30 -8.47
C ASP A 17 6.00 25.39 -7.66
N LEU A 18 5.47 25.02 -6.50
CA LEU A 18 4.84 25.96 -5.58
C LEU A 18 5.88 26.51 -4.60
N ALA A 19 5.91 27.84 -4.42
CA ALA A 19 6.85 28.54 -3.54
C ALA A 19 6.57 28.40 -2.03
N THR A 20 5.71 27.46 -1.62
CA THR A 20 5.32 27.26 -0.22
C THR A 20 6.52 26.86 0.64
N SER A 21 6.55 27.35 1.88
CA SER A 21 7.61 27.07 2.85
C SER A 21 7.83 25.57 3.05
N LYS A 22 8.99 25.07 2.60
CA LYS A 22 9.44 23.71 2.86
C LYS A 22 10.06 23.69 4.26
N ALA A 23 9.44 22.98 5.20
CA ALA A 23 10.07 22.70 6.48
C ALA A 23 11.42 22.01 6.24
N SER A 24 12.47 22.50 6.90
CA SER A 24 13.80 21.93 6.81
C SER A 24 13.84 20.53 7.42
N ILE A 25 14.79 19.68 7.01
CA ILE A 25 14.96 18.33 7.58
C ILE A 25 15.11 18.40 9.11
N LYS A 26 15.84 19.41 9.62
CA LYS A 26 16.03 19.64 11.06
C LYS A 26 14.71 19.88 11.79
N GLU A 27 13.75 20.55 11.16
CA GLU A 27 12.42 20.81 11.73
C GLU A 27 11.51 19.58 11.65
N GLN A 28 11.74 18.64 10.72
CA GLN A 28 10.97 17.41 10.60
C GLN A 28 11.44 16.32 11.58
N LEU A 29 12.75 16.20 11.81
CA LEU A 29 13.36 15.15 12.64
C LEU A 29 12.80 14.97 14.07
N PRO A 30 12.32 16.01 14.79
CA PRO A 30 11.72 15.85 16.11
C PRO A 30 10.54 14.87 16.14
N VAL A 31 9.84 14.65 15.02
CA VAL A 31 8.73 13.69 14.94
C VAL A 31 9.16 12.25 15.27
N LEU A 32 10.43 11.90 15.03
CA LEU A 32 10.97 10.56 15.30
C LEU A 32 11.01 10.23 16.80
N LYS A 33 11.02 11.26 17.67
CA LYS A 33 10.95 11.09 19.12
C LYS A 33 9.54 10.74 19.61
N ARG A 34 8.51 10.88 18.77
CA ARG A 34 7.11 10.60 19.14
C ARG A 34 6.84 9.10 19.04
N GLY A 35 6.57 8.43 20.16
CA GLY A 35 6.28 6.98 20.17
C GLY A 35 5.11 6.56 19.24
N HIS A 36 4.07 7.40 19.14
CA HIS A 36 2.93 7.16 18.24
C HIS A 36 3.34 7.05 16.77
N LEU A 37 4.42 7.71 16.34
CA LEU A 37 4.93 7.57 14.97
C LEU A 37 5.29 6.11 14.69
N TRP A 38 6.02 5.47 15.60
CA TRP A 38 6.48 4.09 15.42
C TRP A 38 5.33 3.10 15.46
N ILE A 39 4.34 3.33 16.34
CA ILE A 39 3.12 2.51 16.40
C ILE A 39 2.36 2.61 15.07
N MET A 40 2.13 3.82 14.56
CA MET A 40 1.41 4.01 13.29
C MET A 40 2.20 3.46 12.11
N SER A 41 3.53 3.62 12.09
CA SER A 41 4.40 3.02 11.08
C SER A 41 4.29 1.51 11.05
N LEU A 42 4.16 0.84 12.21
CA LEU A 42 3.97 -0.60 12.27
C LEU A 42 2.60 -1.02 11.70
N LEU A 43 1.52 -0.29 12.03
CA LEU A 43 0.20 -0.55 11.45
C LEU A 43 0.19 -0.36 9.92
N TYR A 44 0.88 0.67 9.44
CA TYR A 44 1.02 0.92 8.01
C TYR A 44 1.88 -0.15 7.32
N LEU A 45 2.98 -0.57 7.94
CA LEU A 45 3.82 -1.66 7.45
C LEU A 45 3.03 -2.97 7.34
N ALA A 46 2.25 -3.32 8.36
CA ALA A 46 1.47 -4.54 8.35
C ALA A 46 0.34 -4.54 7.29
N THR A 47 -0.15 -3.37 6.87
CA THR A 47 -1.19 -3.27 5.84
C THR A 47 -0.59 -3.05 4.45
N PHE A 48 0.04 -1.89 4.24
CA PHE A 48 0.64 -1.53 2.95
C PHE A 48 1.87 -2.39 2.61
N GLY A 49 2.70 -2.72 3.60
CA GLY A 49 3.84 -3.61 3.39
C GLY A 49 3.40 -5.01 2.98
N SER A 50 2.34 -5.55 3.59
CA SER A 50 1.75 -6.82 3.14
C SER A 50 1.18 -6.73 1.72
N PHE A 51 0.49 -5.64 1.37
CA PHE A 51 0.01 -5.43 -0.01
C PHE A 51 1.16 -5.48 -1.03
N ILE A 52 2.26 -4.76 -0.79
CA ILE A 52 3.43 -4.77 -1.69
C ILE A 52 4.14 -6.12 -1.66
N GLY A 53 4.33 -6.71 -0.49
CA GLY A 53 4.99 -8.00 -0.30
C GLY A 53 4.27 -9.13 -1.05
N PHE A 54 2.95 -9.22 -0.92
CA PHE A 54 2.16 -10.20 -1.69
C PHE A 54 2.15 -9.86 -3.18
N SER A 55 2.05 -8.58 -3.56
CA SER A 55 2.12 -8.20 -4.98
C SER A 55 3.44 -8.62 -5.65
N ALA A 56 4.55 -8.56 -4.93
CA ALA A 56 5.86 -8.98 -5.42
C ALA A 56 6.06 -10.51 -5.36
N GLY A 57 5.65 -11.15 -4.27
CA GLY A 57 5.94 -12.56 -3.99
C GLY A 57 4.93 -13.56 -4.52
N PHE A 58 3.67 -13.16 -4.72
CA PHE A 58 2.56 -14.09 -4.98
C PHE A 58 2.77 -14.94 -6.25
N ALA A 59 3.16 -14.32 -7.36
CA ALA A 59 3.37 -15.04 -8.62
C ALA A 59 4.48 -16.09 -8.50
N MET A 60 5.53 -15.80 -7.73
CA MET A 60 6.62 -16.75 -7.48
C MET A 60 6.14 -17.89 -6.58
N LEU A 61 5.47 -17.58 -5.47
CA LEU A 61 4.92 -18.58 -4.56
C LEU A 61 3.94 -19.53 -5.27
N SER A 62 3.03 -19.01 -6.09
CA SER A 62 2.10 -19.85 -6.84
C SER A 62 2.83 -20.77 -7.82
N LYS A 63 3.91 -20.32 -8.47
CA LYS A 63 4.70 -21.18 -9.35
C LYS A 63 5.42 -22.31 -8.60
N THR A 64 5.85 -22.09 -7.36
CA THR A 64 6.53 -23.14 -6.58
C THR A 64 5.55 -24.14 -6.00
N GLN A 65 4.35 -23.71 -5.63
CA GLN A 65 3.31 -24.58 -5.05
C GLN A 65 2.41 -25.25 -6.09
N PHE A 66 2.14 -24.57 -7.21
CA PHE A 66 1.23 -25.01 -8.27
C PHE A 66 1.89 -24.82 -9.65
N PRO A 67 2.89 -25.63 -9.99
CA PRO A 67 3.69 -25.44 -11.20
C PRO A 67 2.88 -25.55 -12.50
N ASP A 68 1.78 -26.31 -12.48
CA ASP A 68 0.92 -26.52 -13.64
C ASP A 68 -0.02 -25.34 -13.94
N VAL A 69 -0.12 -24.37 -13.04
CA VAL A 69 -1.02 -23.20 -13.20
C VAL A 69 -0.28 -22.03 -13.84
N GLN A 70 -0.82 -21.49 -14.93
CA GLN A 70 -0.32 -20.26 -15.56
C GLN A 70 -0.70 -19.00 -14.75
N ILE A 71 -0.12 -18.82 -13.56
CA ILE A 71 -0.51 -17.78 -12.60
C ILE A 71 -0.39 -16.34 -13.14
N LEU A 72 0.50 -16.08 -14.10
CA LEU A 72 0.72 -14.72 -14.64
C LEU A 72 -0.53 -14.14 -15.32
N GLN A 73 -1.47 -14.98 -15.77
CA GLN A 73 -2.75 -14.52 -16.31
C GLN A 73 -3.70 -14.00 -15.22
N TYR A 74 -3.49 -14.36 -13.95
CA TYR A 74 -4.39 -14.09 -12.83
C TYR A 74 -3.76 -13.21 -11.75
N ALA A 75 -2.43 -13.23 -11.61
CA ALA A 75 -1.69 -12.57 -10.52
C ALA A 75 -1.96 -11.07 -10.41
N PHE A 76 -2.25 -10.38 -11.53
CA PHE A 76 -2.54 -8.94 -11.55
C PHE A 76 -3.80 -8.56 -10.76
N PHE A 77 -4.72 -9.51 -10.57
CA PHE A 77 -6.01 -9.24 -9.94
C PHE A 77 -5.89 -8.93 -8.45
N GLY A 78 -4.91 -9.53 -7.76
CA GLY A 78 -4.61 -9.23 -6.36
C GLY A 78 -4.23 -7.76 -6.13
N PRO A 79 -3.18 -7.23 -6.79
CA PRO A 79 -2.81 -5.83 -6.73
C PRO A 79 -3.95 -4.88 -7.18
N PHE A 80 -4.72 -5.28 -8.18
CA PHE A 80 -5.86 -4.50 -8.67
C PHE A 80 -6.95 -4.33 -7.60
N ILE A 81 -7.43 -5.41 -6.98
CA ILE A 81 -8.40 -5.32 -5.89
C ILE A 81 -7.80 -4.56 -4.70
N GLY A 82 -6.56 -4.83 -4.33
CA GLY A 82 -5.92 -4.14 -3.21
C GLY A 82 -5.82 -2.62 -3.42
N ALA A 83 -5.55 -2.17 -4.65
CA ALA A 83 -5.55 -0.74 -4.99
C ALA A 83 -6.94 -0.09 -4.87
N LEU A 84 -8.00 -0.80 -5.31
CA LEU A 84 -9.39 -0.33 -5.11
C LEU A 84 -9.78 -0.32 -3.63
N ALA A 85 -9.42 -1.38 -2.91
CA ALA A 85 -9.68 -1.52 -1.48
C ALA A 85 -9.00 -0.41 -0.66
N ARG A 86 -7.85 0.12 -1.10
CA ARG A 86 -7.22 1.30 -0.47
C ARG A 86 -8.14 2.52 -0.49
N SER A 87 -8.71 2.84 -1.64
CA SER A 87 -9.62 3.99 -1.77
C SER A 87 -10.92 3.76 -1.01
N ALA A 88 -11.48 2.55 -1.11
CA ALA A 88 -12.67 2.16 -0.36
C ALA A 88 -12.44 2.21 1.17
N GLY A 89 -11.29 1.75 1.64
CA GLY A 89 -10.89 1.78 3.04
C GLY A 89 -10.77 3.21 3.58
N GLY A 90 -10.26 4.14 2.76
CA GLY A 90 -10.26 5.58 3.06
C GLY A 90 -11.69 6.12 3.22
N ALA A 91 -12.53 5.92 2.19
CA ALA A 91 -13.92 6.39 2.22
C ALA A 91 -14.74 5.80 3.38
N LEU A 92 -14.49 4.54 3.75
CA LEU A 92 -15.11 3.89 4.89
C LEU A 92 -14.61 4.47 6.22
N SER A 93 -13.31 4.76 6.31
CA SER A 93 -12.68 5.37 7.48
C SER A 93 -13.19 6.78 7.74
N ASP A 94 -13.48 7.55 6.68
CA ASP A 94 -14.06 8.89 6.81
C ASP A 94 -15.47 8.85 7.41
N ARG A 95 -16.25 7.80 7.15
CA ARG A 95 -17.63 7.66 7.65
C ARG A 95 -17.73 6.94 8.99
N LEU A 96 -16.91 5.91 9.19
CA LEU A 96 -17.01 5.00 10.35
C LEU A 96 -15.84 5.18 11.33
N GLY A 97 -14.85 6.01 11.03
CA GLY A 97 -13.66 6.22 11.85
C GLY A 97 -12.56 5.20 11.55
N GLY A 98 -11.36 5.71 11.25
CA GLY A 98 -10.22 4.88 10.81
C GLY A 98 -9.80 3.79 11.79
N THR A 99 -9.84 4.04 13.10
CA THR A 99 -9.48 3.04 14.12
C THR A 99 -10.39 1.81 14.07
N ARG A 100 -11.71 2.00 13.93
CA ARG A 100 -12.67 0.89 13.87
C ARG A 100 -12.49 0.06 12.60
N VAL A 101 -12.37 0.73 11.46
CA VAL A 101 -12.13 0.09 10.17
C VAL A 101 -10.81 -0.71 10.19
N THR A 102 -9.75 -0.10 10.72
CA THR A 102 -8.43 -0.72 10.81
C THR A 102 -8.43 -1.93 11.74
N LEU A 103 -9.12 -1.86 12.88
CA LEU A 103 -9.23 -2.97 13.82
C LEU A 103 -9.93 -4.18 13.19
N VAL A 104 -11.10 -3.96 12.56
CA VAL A 104 -11.84 -5.02 11.85
C VAL A 104 -10.96 -5.62 10.74
N ASN A 105 -10.27 -4.78 9.97
CA ASN A 105 -9.35 -5.23 8.93
C ASN A 105 -8.23 -6.13 9.49
N PHE A 106 -7.61 -5.76 10.61
CA PHE A 106 -6.57 -6.60 11.23
C PHE A 106 -7.11 -7.95 11.71
N ILE A 107 -8.31 -7.98 12.26
CA ILE A 107 -8.96 -9.25 12.64
C ILE A 107 -9.18 -10.12 11.40
N LEU A 108 -9.69 -9.56 10.31
CA LEU A 108 -9.88 -10.30 9.05
C LEU A 108 -8.56 -10.81 8.48
N MET A 109 -7.51 -9.99 8.48
CA MET A 109 -6.17 -10.41 8.02
C MET A 109 -5.62 -11.58 8.86
N ALA A 110 -5.79 -11.52 10.19
CA ALA A 110 -5.35 -12.60 11.08
C ALA A 110 -6.13 -13.89 10.83
N ILE A 111 -7.46 -13.82 10.65
CA ILE A 111 -8.30 -14.98 10.33
C ILE A 111 -7.89 -15.57 8.97
N SER A 112 -7.70 -14.75 7.94
CA SER A 112 -7.28 -15.22 6.62
C SER A 112 -5.91 -15.89 6.65
N ALA A 113 -4.96 -15.35 7.40
CA ALA A 113 -3.65 -15.97 7.58
C ALA A 113 -3.75 -17.32 8.32
N ALA A 114 -4.52 -17.38 9.41
CA ALA A 114 -4.68 -18.59 10.21
C ALA A 114 -5.44 -19.71 9.47
N CYS A 115 -6.44 -19.36 8.66
CA CYS A 115 -7.23 -20.34 7.90
C CYS A 115 -6.46 -20.93 6.70
N CYS A 116 -5.45 -20.21 6.20
CA CYS A 116 -4.65 -20.61 5.04
C CYS A 116 -3.26 -21.18 5.42
N SER A 117 -3.01 -21.34 6.73
CA SER A 117 -1.83 -22.02 7.29
C SER A 117 -2.11 -23.50 7.47
#